data_AF-A0A1H4FRB9-F1
#
_entry.id   AF-A0A1H4FRB9-F1
#
_cell.length_a   1.000
_cell.length_b   1.000
_cell.length_c   1.000
_cell.angle_alpha   90.00
_cell.angle_beta   90.00
_cell.angle_gamma   90.00
#
_symmetry.space_group_name_H-M   'P 1'
#
loop_
_entity.id
_entity.type
_entity.pdbx_description
1 polymer ?
#
loop_
_entity_poly.entity_id
_entity_poly.type
_entity_poly.pdbx_seq_one_letter_code
_entity_poly.pdbx_strand_id
1 'polypeptide(L)'
;MATILLRFPCGNRALCALIFLCSLMLAHSSLYAQACSGGKQFTFTRNGTTYTYCGYYSNSPGDTYGAWLSSHPGTQAFVDAATDGHYNCHAFAFANDKTVWVTTGTGAATDPPMIYYNSGYYVQVTNEKDAELVIYGSPSYPSHSAVRITNSSNPNSSILKYPQCAGWYISKWDGGQLVVHPLTDCPYYVAGLVTFYRKAADAGAQNNIQGSNYSITGPKLVCSTGATFTLSCGQPESFTVTWSASSNISLPANPTAYPITVTANGSGAGWIKATLNFTDGSHADVAQYNVWVGPPETITSISTSQWSAGPGTSTTIVVPQYNAYFYGWPFNSGDLIAANPTIPNSRGVTNYTWSNSSEATFTQNPANIGARYVNGSFSNPAYCVITLRAGNACGIVQYPQSIRVSATGTLKVGPNPATTEVTVTVLGTENDATSHTSGANAKYAAASSQALSSSANTYFIRIIDLAGAVRYTVRKQGKQFTIPVINLPDGVYFLEVSDGRNVRTEKLLVQH
;
A
#
# COMPACT_ATOMS: atom_id res chain seq x y z
N MET A 1 29.85 -36.76 20.07
CA MET A 1 30.47 -35.71 20.91
C MET A 1 29.85 -35.79 22.29
N ALA A 2 30.67 -36.05 23.31
CA ALA A 2 30.25 -36.25 24.68
C ALA A 2 29.89 -34.91 25.35
N THR A 3 28.73 -34.84 25.98
CA THR A 3 28.29 -33.67 26.75
C THR A 3 29.02 -33.66 28.09
N ILE A 4 30.08 -32.86 28.18
CA ILE A 4 30.78 -32.58 29.44
C ILE A 4 29.99 -31.50 30.18
N LEU A 5 29.34 -31.89 31.28
CA LEU A 5 28.61 -30.99 32.18
C LEU A 5 29.56 -30.55 33.31
N LEU A 6 30.28 -29.45 33.11
CA LEU A 6 31.11 -28.83 34.15
C LEU A 6 30.23 -27.97 35.07
N ARG A 7 30.05 -28.40 36.32
CA ARG A 7 29.49 -27.58 37.40
C ARG A 7 30.61 -26.77 38.05
N PHE A 8 30.53 -25.45 37.96
CA PHE A 8 31.39 -24.54 38.74
C PHE A 8 30.65 -24.06 40.01
N PRO A 9 31.25 -24.14 41.20
CA PRO A 9 30.68 -23.57 42.42
C PRO A 9 30.88 -22.05 42.41
N CYS A 10 29.81 -21.28 42.22
CA CYS A 10 29.87 -19.82 42.14
C CYS A 10 29.66 -19.17 43.52
N GLY A 11 30.75 -18.62 44.08
CA GLY A 11 30.70 -17.67 45.20
C GLY A 11 30.84 -16.19 44.77
N ASN A 12 31.11 -15.90 43.50
CA ASN A 12 31.31 -14.51 43.08
C ASN A 12 30.81 -14.25 41.65
N ARG A 13 29.60 -13.68 41.55
CA ARG A 13 28.90 -13.43 40.27
C ARG A 13 29.63 -12.42 39.36
N ALA A 14 30.46 -11.55 39.93
CA ALA A 14 31.22 -10.57 39.16
C ALA A 14 32.35 -11.21 38.32
N LEU A 15 33.00 -12.26 38.84
CA LEU A 15 34.11 -12.92 38.15
C LEU A 15 33.62 -13.76 36.97
N CYS A 16 32.45 -14.41 37.09
CA CYS A 16 31.85 -15.18 35.99
C CYS A 16 31.39 -14.27 34.84
N ALA A 17 30.88 -13.07 35.13
CA ALA A 17 30.50 -12.11 34.10
C ALA A 17 31.73 -11.59 33.32
N LEU A 18 32.85 -11.37 34.00
CA LEU A 18 34.10 -10.91 33.37
C LEU A 18 34.70 -11.98 32.45
N ILE A 19 34.70 -13.25 32.89
CA ILE A 19 35.18 -14.38 32.08
C ILE A 19 34.28 -14.60 30.86
N PHE A 20 32.96 -14.47 31.01
CA PHE A 20 32.03 -14.59 29.90
C PHE A 20 32.21 -13.45 28.87
N LEU A 21 32.42 -12.20 29.32
CA LEU A 21 32.70 -11.08 28.41
C LEU A 21 34.05 -11.22 27.69
N CYS A 22 35.12 -11.64 28.39
CA CYS A 22 36.42 -11.92 27.75
C CYS A 22 36.32 -13.05 26.72
N SER A 23 35.53 -14.09 26.99
CA SER A 23 35.31 -15.19 26.05
C SER A 23 34.51 -14.75 24.82
N LEU A 24 33.52 -13.86 25.00
CA LEU A 24 32.75 -13.27 23.91
C LEU A 24 33.61 -12.34 23.03
N MET A 25 34.55 -11.60 23.63
CA MET A 25 35.47 -10.73 22.89
C MET A 25 36.53 -11.53 22.12
N LEU A 26 37.05 -12.62 22.68
CA LEU A 26 37.97 -13.54 21.98
C LEU A 26 37.27 -14.31 20.84
N ALA A 27 35.99 -14.63 20.99
CA ALA A 27 35.16 -15.22 19.93
C ALA A 27 34.81 -14.21 18.81
N HIS A 28 34.65 -12.92 19.13
CA HIS A 28 34.45 -11.88 18.11
C HIS A 28 35.73 -11.59 17.29
N SER A 29 36.91 -11.66 17.90
CA SER A 29 38.18 -11.46 17.18
C SER A 29 38.61 -12.64 16.29
N SER A 30 38.02 -13.83 16.46
CA SER A 30 38.32 -15.02 15.66
C SER A 30 37.36 -15.25 14.48
N LEU A 31 36.32 -14.42 14.33
CA LEU A 31 35.35 -14.49 13.24
C LEU A 31 35.76 -13.73 11.96
N TYR A 32 36.94 -13.10 11.91
CA TYR A 32 37.38 -12.31 10.75
C TYR A 32 38.67 -12.81 10.05
N ALA A 33 39.19 -13.98 10.43
CA ALA A 33 40.34 -14.59 9.75
C ALA A 33 39.92 -15.90 9.05
N GLN A 34 38.95 -15.81 8.13
CA GLN A 34 38.71 -16.91 7.20
C GLN A 34 39.83 -16.86 6.15
N ALA A 35 40.80 -17.77 6.26
CA ALA A 35 41.83 -17.94 5.23
C ALA A 35 41.12 -18.22 3.89
N CYS A 36 41.39 -17.42 2.84
CA CYS A 36 40.80 -17.63 1.52
C CYS A 36 41.28 -18.99 0.98
N SER A 37 40.51 -20.07 1.11
CA SER A 37 40.88 -21.36 0.52
C SER A 37 40.60 -21.32 -0.98
N GLY A 38 41.60 -20.94 -1.78
CA GLY A 38 41.58 -20.97 -3.25
C GLY A 38 41.17 -19.66 -3.96
N GLY A 39 40.88 -18.58 -3.23
CA GLY A 39 40.64 -17.25 -3.80
C GLY A 39 41.83 -16.32 -3.57
N LYS A 40 42.06 -15.33 -4.46
CA LYS A 40 43.04 -14.26 -4.16
C LYS A 40 42.43 -13.29 -3.15
N GLN A 41 43.22 -12.90 -2.17
CA GLN A 41 42.85 -11.91 -1.17
C GLN A 41 43.20 -10.51 -1.69
N PHE A 42 42.22 -9.62 -1.69
CA PHE A 42 42.36 -8.23 -2.10
C PHE A 42 42.19 -7.34 -0.87
N THR A 43 43.10 -6.40 -0.66
CA THR A 43 43.02 -5.43 0.44
C THR A 43 43.01 -4.00 -0.10
N PHE A 44 42.17 -3.15 0.46
CA PHE A 44 42.21 -1.71 0.20
C PHE A 44 41.88 -0.93 1.48
N THR A 45 42.40 0.30 1.60
CA THR A 45 42.26 1.13 2.81
C THR A 45 41.52 2.42 2.50
N ARG A 46 40.46 2.74 3.28
CA ARG A 46 39.70 3.99 3.19
C ARG A 46 39.54 4.59 4.58
N ASN A 47 39.83 5.88 4.73
CA ASN A 47 39.75 6.61 6.01
C ASN A 47 40.47 5.88 7.16
N GLY A 48 41.62 5.25 6.89
CA GLY A 48 42.41 4.50 7.87
C GLY A 48 41.90 3.09 8.20
N THR A 49 40.80 2.64 7.58
CA THR A 49 40.23 1.29 7.78
C THR A 49 40.51 0.42 6.56
N THR A 50 41.14 -0.75 6.78
CA THR A 50 41.47 -1.72 5.72
C THR A 50 40.34 -2.74 5.56
N TYR A 51 39.89 -2.91 4.32
CA TYR A 51 38.89 -3.88 3.90
C TYR A 51 39.56 -5.01 3.13
N THR A 52 39.14 -6.25 3.40
CA THR A 52 39.73 -7.45 2.82
C THR A 52 38.66 -8.30 2.15
N TYR A 53 38.83 -8.63 0.87
CA TYR A 53 37.90 -9.41 0.04
C TYR A 53 38.58 -10.66 -0.51
N CYS A 54 37.89 -11.81 -0.51
CA CYS A 54 38.33 -13.02 -1.19
C CYS A 54 37.53 -13.19 -2.50
N GLY A 55 38.18 -13.06 -3.65
CA GLY A 55 37.56 -13.27 -4.97
C GLY A 55 37.98 -14.60 -5.60
N TYR A 56 37.02 -15.32 -6.19
CA TYR A 56 37.25 -16.50 -7.03
C TYR A 56 37.04 -16.12 -8.50
N TYR A 57 38.07 -16.23 -9.34
CA TYR A 57 37.91 -16.12 -10.79
C TYR A 57 37.40 -17.46 -11.31
N SER A 58 36.08 -17.66 -11.39
CA SER A 58 35.54 -18.93 -11.89
C SER A 58 35.32 -18.98 -13.40
N ASN A 59 35.48 -17.90 -14.19
CA ASN A 59 35.21 -17.94 -15.64
C ASN A 59 36.10 -17.01 -16.49
N SER A 60 37.41 -16.89 -16.21
CA SER A 60 38.31 -16.37 -17.25
C SER A 60 38.80 -17.56 -18.08
N PRO A 61 38.58 -17.60 -19.41
CA PRO A 61 39.20 -18.63 -20.25
C PRO A 61 40.72 -18.53 -20.07
N GLY A 62 41.28 -19.50 -19.33
CA GLY A 62 42.67 -19.49 -18.90
C GLY A 62 43.65 -19.19 -20.04
N ASP A 63 44.71 -18.43 -19.74
CA ASP A 63 45.91 -18.22 -20.57
C ASP A 63 45.73 -17.75 -22.03
N THR A 64 44.51 -17.49 -22.50
CA THR A 64 44.24 -17.12 -23.90
C THR A 64 44.37 -15.63 -24.18
N TYR A 65 44.61 -14.79 -23.19
CA TYR A 65 44.70 -13.34 -23.39
C TYR A 65 45.80 -12.96 -24.40
N GLY A 66 46.94 -13.63 -24.36
CA GLY A 66 48.01 -13.45 -25.36
C GLY A 66 47.61 -13.93 -26.76
N ALA A 67 46.84 -15.01 -26.87
CA ALA A 67 46.32 -15.51 -28.13
C ALA A 67 45.22 -14.59 -28.71
N TRP A 68 44.38 -14.04 -27.85
CA TRP A 68 43.34 -13.08 -28.21
C TRP A 68 43.96 -11.75 -28.68
N LEU A 69 44.96 -11.22 -27.96
CA LEU A 69 45.67 -10.01 -28.40
C LEU A 69 46.39 -10.24 -29.74
N SER A 70 46.93 -11.45 -29.95
CA SER A 70 47.58 -11.82 -31.21
C SER A 70 46.59 -11.92 -32.38
N SER A 71 45.33 -12.27 -32.13
CA SER A 71 44.27 -12.29 -33.16
C SER A 71 43.59 -10.94 -33.39
N HIS A 72 43.89 -9.93 -32.56
CA HIS A 72 43.35 -8.57 -32.67
C HIS A 72 44.51 -7.55 -32.72
N PRO A 73 45.27 -7.48 -33.83
CA PRO A 73 46.50 -6.69 -33.91
C PRO A 73 46.29 -5.17 -33.80
N GLY A 74 45.04 -4.70 -33.92
CA GLY A 74 44.68 -3.32 -33.63
C GLY A 74 44.69 -3.01 -32.13
N THR A 75 44.47 -4.00 -31.27
CA THR A 75 44.34 -3.83 -29.83
C THR A 75 45.70 -3.71 -29.14
N GLN A 76 45.85 -2.72 -28.26
CA GLN A 76 47.10 -2.46 -27.54
C GLN A 76 46.91 -2.66 -26.05
N ALA A 77 47.73 -3.53 -25.44
CA ALA A 77 47.76 -3.74 -24.01
C ALA A 77 48.71 -2.73 -23.33
N PHE A 78 48.27 -2.17 -22.21
CA PHE A 78 49.00 -1.19 -21.42
C PHE A 78 49.41 -1.79 -20.09
N VAL A 79 50.72 -1.86 -19.86
CA VAL A 79 51.30 -2.14 -18.55
C VAL A 79 51.69 -0.82 -17.93
N ASP A 80 50.76 -0.19 -17.20
CA ASP A 80 51.13 0.90 -16.29
C ASP A 80 50.09 1.15 -15.18
N ALA A 81 49.28 0.15 -14.85
CA ALA A 81 48.67 0.16 -13.52
C ALA A 81 49.77 -0.27 -12.55
N ALA A 82 50.07 0.60 -11.58
CA ALA A 82 50.97 0.33 -10.48
C ALA A 82 50.85 -1.12 -9.96
N THR A 83 51.97 -1.65 -9.47
CA THR A 83 52.22 -3.00 -8.91
C THR A 83 51.14 -3.61 -8.00
N ASP A 84 50.13 -2.83 -7.66
CA ASP A 84 49.03 -3.06 -6.77
C ASP A 84 47.94 -3.94 -7.42
N GLY A 85 47.80 -4.01 -8.76
CA GLY A 85 46.92 -4.98 -9.42
C GLY A 85 45.40 -4.88 -9.10
N HIS A 86 44.94 -3.80 -8.45
CA HIS A 86 43.64 -3.76 -7.76
C HIS A 86 42.44 -3.18 -8.54
N TYR A 87 42.59 -2.64 -9.75
CA TYR A 87 41.42 -2.13 -10.48
C TYR A 87 40.70 -3.28 -11.18
N ASN A 88 39.38 -3.45 -11.07
CA ASN A 88 38.60 -4.15 -12.11
C ASN A 88 38.22 -3.13 -13.20
N CYS A 89 37.62 -3.55 -14.32
CA CYS A 89 37.20 -2.64 -15.40
C CYS A 89 36.38 -1.45 -14.89
N HIS A 90 35.46 -1.72 -13.97
CA HIS A 90 34.64 -0.70 -13.33
C HIS A 90 35.52 0.27 -12.55
N ALA A 91 36.42 -0.21 -11.71
CA ALA A 91 37.29 0.65 -10.92
C ALA A 91 38.23 1.51 -11.77
N PHE A 92 38.77 1.03 -12.90
CA PHE A 92 39.61 1.89 -13.76
C PHE A 92 38.79 2.95 -14.50
N ALA A 93 37.61 2.58 -15.00
CA ALA A 93 36.73 3.52 -15.68
C ALA A 93 36.33 4.69 -14.76
N PHE A 94 36.21 4.42 -13.46
CA PHE A 94 35.72 5.38 -12.46
C PHE A 94 36.79 5.92 -11.49
N ALA A 95 38.02 5.37 -11.47
CA ALA A 95 39.10 5.79 -10.55
C ALA A 95 39.73 7.14 -10.89
N ASN A 96 39.44 7.71 -12.06
CA ASN A 96 39.89 9.06 -12.41
C ASN A 96 39.13 10.16 -11.64
N ASP A 97 38.09 9.83 -10.86
CA ASP A 97 37.50 10.73 -9.88
C ASP A 97 37.31 10.02 -8.51
N LYS A 98 38.22 10.28 -7.58
CA LYS A 98 38.23 9.66 -6.24
C LYS A 98 37.07 10.13 -5.34
N THR A 99 36.34 11.18 -5.71
CA THR A 99 35.24 11.72 -4.89
C THR A 99 33.95 10.90 -5.00
N VAL A 100 33.84 10.04 -6.02
CA VAL A 100 32.58 9.38 -6.41
C VAL A 100 32.53 7.89 -6.04
N TRP A 101 33.46 7.39 -5.22
CA TRP A 101 33.44 5.98 -4.79
C TRP A 101 32.23 5.67 -3.89
N VAL A 102 31.18 5.08 -4.46
CA VAL A 102 30.01 4.60 -3.71
C VAL A 102 30.22 3.15 -3.29
N THR A 103 30.11 2.92 -1.99
CA THR A 103 30.07 1.60 -1.36
C THR A 103 28.79 0.88 -1.79
N THR A 104 28.89 -0.34 -2.31
CA THR A 104 27.73 -1.21 -2.53
C THR A 104 27.17 -1.66 -1.19
N GLY A 105 26.02 -1.13 -0.76
CA GLY A 105 25.22 -1.74 0.30
C GLY A 105 24.71 -3.12 -0.17
N THR A 106 24.48 -4.15 0.63
CA THR A 106 24.35 -4.29 2.10
C THR A 106 24.94 -5.64 2.56
N GLY A 107 26.20 -5.93 2.21
CA GLY A 107 26.93 -7.07 2.78
C GLY A 107 26.75 -8.43 2.12
N ALA A 108 26.15 -8.53 0.93
CA ALA A 108 26.26 -9.73 0.09
C ALA A 108 27.43 -9.56 -0.89
N ALA A 109 28.45 -10.39 -0.75
CA ALA A 109 29.73 -10.31 -1.47
C ALA A 109 29.68 -10.67 -2.97
N THR A 110 28.48 -10.68 -3.59
CA THR A 110 28.24 -11.23 -4.94
C THR A 110 27.57 -10.29 -5.92
N ASP A 111 27.09 -9.11 -5.51
CA ASP A 111 26.43 -8.20 -6.44
C ASP A 111 27.43 -7.22 -7.08
N PRO A 112 27.60 -7.23 -8.42
CA PRO A 112 28.43 -6.25 -9.10
C PRO A 112 27.87 -4.83 -8.91
N PRO A 113 28.71 -3.78 -8.93
CA PRO A 113 28.32 -2.42 -8.60
C PRO A 113 27.35 -1.83 -9.63
N MET A 114 26.05 -1.98 -9.40
CA MET A 114 24.98 -1.42 -10.23
C MET A 114 24.70 0.07 -9.98
N ILE A 115 25.48 0.73 -9.12
CA ILE A 115 25.06 2.00 -8.48
C ILE A 115 25.33 3.24 -9.34
N TYR A 116 26.21 3.17 -10.35
CA TYR A 116 26.68 4.38 -11.04
C TYR A 116 25.69 4.97 -12.07
N TYR A 117 24.86 4.17 -12.75
CA TYR A 117 23.95 4.71 -13.79
C TYR A 117 22.65 5.33 -13.22
N ASN A 118 22.23 4.91 -12.02
CA ASN A 118 21.04 5.48 -11.36
C ASN A 118 21.36 6.74 -10.54
N SER A 119 22.64 7.11 -10.45
CA SER A 119 23.09 8.27 -9.66
C SER A 119 22.77 9.62 -10.29
N GLY A 120 22.38 9.64 -11.58
CA GLY A 120 22.11 10.86 -12.35
C GLY A 120 23.37 11.56 -12.89
N TYR A 121 24.58 11.09 -12.55
CA TYR A 121 25.84 11.67 -13.06
C TYR A 121 26.13 11.34 -14.52
N TYR A 122 25.58 10.24 -15.02
CA TYR A 122 25.69 9.82 -16.41
C TYR A 122 24.29 9.64 -17.00
N VAL A 123 24.08 10.18 -18.20
CA VAL A 123 22.83 9.98 -18.95
C VAL A 123 23.06 9.00 -20.09
N GLN A 124 22.11 8.10 -20.30
CA GLN A 124 22.16 7.18 -21.44
C GLN A 124 22.03 7.98 -22.74
N VAL A 125 22.89 7.67 -23.71
CA VAL A 125 22.85 8.24 -25.05
C VAL A 125 22.62 7.14 -26.08
N THR A 126 21.98 7.50 -27.19
CA THR A 126 21.73 6.57 -28.30
C THR A 126 22.88 6.55 -29.31
N ASN A 127 23.67 7.63 -29.36
CA ASN A 127 24.76 7.80 -30.29
C ASN A 127 26.10 7.48 -29.60
N GLU A 128 26.80 6.48 -30.11
CA GLU A 128 28.14 6.08 -29.66
C GLU A 128 29.12 7.26 -29.64
N LYS A 129 29.01 8.19 -30.59
CA LYS A 129 29.94 9.32 -30.69
C LYS A 129 29.83 10.30 -29.52
N ASP A 130 28.71 10.28 -28.81
CA ASP A 130 28.45 11.10 -27.66
C ASP A 130 28.82 10.38 -26.36
N ALA A 131 29.19 9.10 -26.43
CA ALA A 131 29.54 8.30 -25.26
C ALA A 131 30.90 8.69 -24.68
N GLU A 132 30.98 8.66 -23.37
CA GLU A 132 32.22 8.68 -22.59
C GLU A 132 32.43 7.35 -21.86
N LEU A 133 31.34 6.64 -21.60
CA LEU A 133 31.31 5.36 -20.92
C LEU A 133 30.42 4.39 -21.71
N VAL A 134 30.85 3.14 -21.80
CA VAL A 134 30.10 2.07 -22.44
C VAL A 134 29.98 0.88 -21.52
N ILE A 135 28.76 0.35 -21.44
CA ILE A 135 28.42 -0.84 -20.66
C ILE A 135 28.04 -1.95 -21.62
N TYR A 136 28.70 -3.10 -21.45
CA TYR A 136 28.43 -4.31 -22.20
C TYR A 136 27.53 -5.22 -21.37
N GLY A 137 26.52 -5.79 -22.02
CA GLY A 137 25.49 -6.60 -21.39
C GLY A 137 24.22 -5.83 -21.04
N SER A 138 23.28 -6.49 -20.38
CA SER A 138 22.03 -5.88 -19.94
C SER A 138 22.30 -4.84 -18.83
N PRO A 139 21.59 -3.69 -18.78
CA PRO A 139 21.70 -2.72 -17.68
C PRO A 139 21.44 -3.33 -16.30
N SER A 140 20.63 -4.40 -16.23
CA SER A 140 20.31 -5.15 -15.02
C SER A 140 21.39 -6.15 -14.59
N TYR A 141 22.38 -6.44 -15.43
CA TYR A 141 23.52 -7.30 -15.10
C TYR A 141 24.72 -6.94 -15.99
N PRO A 142 25.39 -5.79 -15.73
CA PRO A 142 26.51 -5.35 -16.55
C PRO A 142 27.64 -6.37 -16.42
N SER A 143 28.03 -6.99 -17.54
CA SER A 143 29.15 -7.93 -17.57
C SER A 143 30.49 -7.20 -17.63
N HIS A 144 30.50 -5.98 -18.18
CA HIS A 144 31.73 -5.23 -18.40
C HIS A 144 31.50 -3.73 -18.65
N SER A 145 32.52 -2.90 -18.44
CA SER A 145 32.49 -1.47 -18.75
C SER A 145 33.79 -0.96 -19.38
N ALA A 146 33.69 0.06 -20.24
CA ALA A 146 34.82 0.71 -20.87
C ALA A 146 34.66 2.23 -20.97
N VAL A 147 35.77 2.97 -20.90
CA VAL A 147 35.80 4.43 -21.09
C VAL A 147 36.22 4.74 -22.51
N ARG A 148 35.47 5.62 -23.17
CA ARG A 148 35.81 6.06 -24.52
C ARG A 148 36.94 7.08 -24.51
N ILE A 149 37.92 6.92 -25.38
CA ILE A 149 39.00 7.86 -25.61
C ILE A 149 38.45 8.99 -26.49
N THR A 150 38.17 10.14 -25.88
CA THR A 150 37.86 11.38 -26.59
C THR A 150 39.15 12.19 -26.76
N ASN A 151 39.26 12.95 -27.85
CA ASN A 151 40.42 13.81 -28.11
C ASN A 151 40.54 15.00 -27.14
N SER A 152 39.55 15.21 -26.25
CA SER A 152 39.35 16.50 -25.58
C SER A 152 39.28 16.47 -24.05
N SER A 153 39.21 15.31 -23.37
CA SER A 153 38.85 15.33 -21.94
C SER A 153 39.59 14.39 -20.98
N ASN A 154 40.74 13.80 -21.35
CA ASN A 154 41.49 12.98 -20.40
C ASN A 154 42.77 13.69 -19.87
N PRO A 155 42.78 14.21 -18.62
CA PRO A 155 43.96 14.87 -18.03
C PRO A 155 45.08 13.88 -17.67
N ASN A 156 44.87 12.58 -17.82
CA ASN A 156 45.90 11.58 -17.59
C ASN A 156 46.86 11.52 -18.79
N SER A 157 48.05 12.12 -18.64
CA SER A 157 49.07 12.32 -19.67
C SER A 157 49.58 11.05 -20.35
N SER A 158 49.28 9.86 -19.82
CA SER A 158 49.62 8.57 -20.43
C SER A 158 48.74 8.21 -21.63
N ILE A 159 47.48 8.64 -21.67
CA ILE A 159 46.53 8.35 -22.77
C ILE A 159 46.72 9.31 -23.95
N LEU A 160 47.18 10.54 -23.70
CA LEU A 160 47.50 11.53 -24.75
C LEU A 160 48.59 11.08 -25.73
N LYS A 161 49.29 9.97 -25.44
CA LYS A 161 50.29 9.37 -26.34
C LYS A 161 49.70 8.62 -27.54
N TYR A 162 48.37 8.46 -27.63
CA TYR A 162 47.70 7.66 -28.66
C TYR A 162 46.59 8.41 -29.41
N PRO A 163 46.90 9.52 -30.11
CA PRO A 163 45.91 10.26 -30.90
C PRO A 163 45.25 9.42 -32.00
N GLN A 164 45.92 8.34 -32.46
CA GLN A 164 45.36 7.38 -33.41
C GLN A 164 44.22 6.52 -32.84
N CYS A 165 44.04 6.49 -31.52
CA CYS A 165 43.00 5.73 -30.83
C CYS A 165 41.77 6.60 -30.47
N ALA A 166 41.61 7.77 -31.09
CA ALA A 166 40.44 8.60 -30.92
C ALA A 166 39.16 7.81 -31.27
N GLY A 167 38.20 7.76 -30.33
CA GLY A 167 36.97 7.00 -30.47
C GLY A 167 37.07 5.51 -30.08
N TRP A 168 38.25 5.04 -29.67
CA TRP A 168 38.43 3.70 -29.11
C TRP A 168 38.12 3.68 -27.62
N TYR A 169 38.22 2.51 -26.99
CA TYR A 169 37.81 2.26 -25.62
C TYR A 169 38.94 1.72 -24.77
N ILE A 170 38.98 2.14 -23.51
CA ILE A 170 39.85 1.58 -22.49
C ILE A 170 39.03 0.75 -21.54
N SER A 171 39.39 -0.52 -21.39
CA SER A 171 38.80 -1.37 -20.36
C SER A 171 39.78 -2.41 -19.83
N LYS A 172 39.43 -3.04 -18.71
CA LYS A 172 40.24 -4.08 -18.07
C LYS A 172 39.50 -5.42 -18.05
N TRP A 173 39.98 -6.42 -18.76
CA TRP A 173 39.28 -7.70 -18.84
C TRP A 173 39.72 -8.62 -17.71
N ASP A 174 38.81 -8.93 -16.80
CA ASP A 174 39.07 -9.73 -15.59
C ASP A 174 40.33 -9.27 -14.82
N GLY A 175 41.21 -10.22 -14.50
CA GLY A 175 42.53 -9.97 -13.88
C GLY A 175 43.63 -9.54 -14.86
N GLY A 176 43.30 -9.33 -16.13
CA GLY A 176 44.23 -8.97 -17.21
C GLY A 176 44.69 -7.51 -17.18
N GLN A 177 45.41 -7.08 -18.23
CA GLN A 177 45.90 -5.71 -18.35
C GLN A 177 44.80 -4.74 -18.78
N LEU A 178 45.08 -3.44 -18.70
CA LEU A 178 44.27 -2.44 -19.36
C LEU A 178 44.50 -2.50 -20.86
N VAL A 179 43.44 -2.38 -21.62
CA VAL A 179 43.46 -2.55 -23.07
C VAL A 179 42.84 -1.33 -23.71
N VAL A 180 43.51 -0.80 -24.73
CA VAL A 180 42.90 0.12 -25.70
C VAL A 180 42.45 -0.71 -26.90
N HIS A 181 41.15 -0.70 -27.18
CA HIS A 181 40.54 -1.52 -28.22
C HIS A 181 39.40 -0.78 -28.93
N PRO A 182 39.12 -1.10 -30.21
CA PRO A 182 37.84 -0.76 -30.84
C PRO A 182 36.64 -1.33 -30.05
N LEU A 183 35.44 -0.75 -30.20
CA LEU A 183 34.25 -1.23 -29.50
C LEU A 183 33.98 -2.72 -29.74
N THR A 184 34.11 -3.13 -31.01
CA THR A 184 33.87 -4.50 -31.50
C THR A 184 34.90 -5.51 -31.03
N ASP A 185 36.05 -5.03 -30.60
CA ASP A 185 37.17 -5.85 -30.13
C ASP A 185 37.05 -6.09 -28.61
N CYS A 186 35.96 -5.69 -27.96
CA CYS A 186 35.73 -6.12 -26.58
C CYS A 186 35.24 -7.58 -26.57
N PRO A 187 35.84 -8.49 -25.78
CA PRO A 187 35.36 -9.88 -25.67
C PRO A 187 33.91 -9.98 -25.18
N TYR A 188 33.41 -8.95 -24.52
CA TYR A 188 32.04 -8.85 -24.00
C TYR A 188 31.10 -8.10 -24.96
N TYR A 189 31.58 -7.64 -26.12
CA TYR A 189 30.77 -6.95 -27.11
C TYR A 189 29.77 -7.91 -27.76
N VAL A 190 28.49 -7.60 -27.61
CA VAL A 190 27.41 -8.22 -28.36
C VAL A 190 26.59 -7.10 -29.00
N ALA A 191 26.47 -7.11 -30.33
CA ALA A 191 25.73 -6.09 -31.05
C ALA A 191 24.29 -5.98 -30.52
N GLY A 192 23.85 -4.76 -30.21
CA GLY A 192 22.53 -4.50 -29.64
C GLY A 192 22.42 -4.66 -28.12
N LEU A 193 23.45 -5.16 -27.43
CA LEU A 193 23.54 -5.24 -25.97
C LEU A 193 24.59 -4.29 -25.39
N VAL A 194 24.76 -3.13 -26.04
CA VAL A 194 25.70 -2.10 -25.63
C VAL A 194 24.91 -0.86 -25.27
N THR A 195 25.16 -0.35 -24.07
CA THR A 195 24.53 0.88 -23.59
C THR A 195 25.59 1.97 -23.46
N PHE A 196 25.34 3.11 -24.09
CA PHE A 196 26.25 4.25 -24.10
C PHE A 196 25.82 5.28 -23.07
N TYR A 197 26.79 5.88 -22.38
CA TYR A 197 26.58 6.88 -21.35
C TYR A 197 27.53 8.05 -21.56
N ARG A 198 27.08 9.26 -21.22
CA ARG A 198 27.92 10.47 -21.16
C ARG A 198 27.73 11.17 -19.83
N LYS A 199 28.74 11.92 -19.36
CA LYS A 199 28.61 12.72 -18.14
C LYS A 199 27.53 13.79 -18.34
N ALA A 200 26.66 13.94 -17.34
CA ALA A 200 25.49 14.82 -17.42
C ALA A 200 25.88 16.31 -17.58
N ALA A 201 27.03 16.74 -17.06
CA ALA A 201 27.44 18.15 -17.06
C ALA A 201 27.94 18.68 -18.42
N ASP A 202 28.51 17.82 -19.27
CA ASP A 202 29.10 18.23 -20.57
C ASP A 202 28.09 18.14 -21.73
N ALA A 203 26.90 17.67 -21.41
CA ALA A 203 25.79 17.52 -22.30
C ALA A 203 24.97 18.81 -22.37
N GLY A 204 25.29 19.71 -23.29
CA GLY A 204 24.37 20.77 -23.73
C GLY A 204 23.03 20.27 -24.32
N ALA A 205 22.69 19.00 -24.14
CA ALA A 205 21.39 18.41 -24.43
C ALA A 205 20.65 18.25 -23.11
N GLN A 206 19.63 19.11 -22.94
CA GLN A 206 18.58 19.07 -21.93
C GLN A 206 18.59 17.77 -21.14
N ASN A 207 19.00 17.88 -19.88
CA ASN A 207 19.00 16.82 -18.88
C ASN A 207 17.69 16.04 -18.91
N ASN A 208 17.66 14.96 -19.68
CA ASN A 208 16.72 13.87 -19.49
C ASN A 208 17.18 13.02 -18.31
N ILE A 209 17.47 13.65 -17.18
CA ILE A 209 17.25 12.99 -15.90
C ILE A 209 15.74 12.84 -15.85
N GLN A 210 15.24 11.69 -16.31
CA GLN A 210 13.81 11.43 -16.22
C GLN A 210 13.46 11.49 -14.74
N GLY A 211 12.60 12.45 -14.36
CA GLY A 211 12.11 12.59 -12.99
C GLY A 211 11.48 11.30 -12.43
N SER A 212 11.24 10.29 -13.27
CA SER A 212 10.77 8.94 -12.95
C SER A 212 11.67 8.16 -11.98
N ASN A 213 12.97 8.47 -11.88
CA ASN A 213 13.85 7.80 -10.92
C ASN A 213 13.75 8.37 -9.50
N TYR A 214 13.05 9.49 -9.33
CA TYR A 214 12.80 10.10 -8.04
C TYR A 214 11.37 9.80 -7.59
N SER A 215 11.21 9.54 -6.30
CA SER A 215 9.89 9.42 -5.69
C SER A 215 9.81 10.26 -4.43
N ILE A 216 8.65 10.86 -4.20
CA ILE A 216 8.34 11.55 -2.95
C ILE A 216 7.87 10.50 -1.95
N THR A 217 8.35 10.59 -0.71
CA THR A 217 7.90 9.78 0.42
C THR A 217 7.34 10.69 1.51
N GLY A 218 6.29 10.25 2.19
CA GLY A 218 5.65 10.99 3.28
C GLY A 218 4.30 10.39 3.67
N PRO A 219 3.60 10.99 4.65
CA PRO A 219 2.25 10.56 5.03
C PRO A 219 1.24 10.70 3.89
N LYS A 220 0.25 9.81 3.86
CA LYS A 220 -0.91 9.91 2.94
C LYS A 220 -2.01 10.86 3.44
N LEU A 221 -1.85 11.43 4.63
CA LEU A 221 -2.77 12.37 5.26
C LEU A 221 -2.02 13.64 5.66
N VAL A 222 -2.51 14.81 5.26
CA VAL A 222 -1.99 16.13 5.65
C VAL A 222 -3.01 16.83 6.53
N CYS A 223 -2.64 17.10 7.79
CA CYS A 223 -3.45 17.85 8.75
C CYS A 223 -2.91 19.27 8.97
N SER A 224 -3.63 20.08 9.75
CA SER A 224 -3.17 21.42 10.16
C SER A 224 -1.93 21.38 11.06
N THR A 225 -1.66 20.25 11.73
CA THR A 225 -0.45 20.03 12.55
C THR A 225 0.84 19.87 11.73
N GLY A 226 0.72 19.73 10.41
CA GLY A 226 1.85 19.54 9.51
C GLY A 226 2.09 18.08 9.13
N ALA A 227 2.64 17.88 7.92
CA ALA A 227 3.13 16.61 7.41
C ALA A 227 4.44 16.83 6.66
N THR A 228 5.42 15.96 6.89
CA THR A 228 6.76 16.08 6.31
C THR A 228 6.95 15.14 5.13
N PHE A 229 7.49 15.67 4.02
CA PHE A 229 7.76 14.95 2.79
C PHE A 229 9.25 15.05 2.41
N THR A 230 9.77 13.96 1.85
CA THR A 230 11.18 13.84 1.43
C THR A 230 11.29 13.21 0.05
N LEU A 231 12.46 13.26 -0.59
CA LEU A 231 12.76 12.48 -1.80
C LEU A 231 13.48 11.18 -1.42
N SER A 232 13.18 10.10 -2.14
CA SER A 232 13.74 8.77 -1.86
C SER A 232 15.26 8.67 -1.99
N CYS A 233 15.91 9.57 -2.73
CA CYS A 233 17.35 9.56 -2.98
C CYS A 233 18.18 10.41 -2.00
N GLY A 234 17.56 11.07 -1.02
CA GLY A 234 18.24 12.13 -0.24
C GLY A 234 18.38 13.43 -1.03
N GLN A 235 19.00 14.46 -0.43
CA GLN A 235 19.35 15.72 -1.13
C GLN A 235 20.79 15.61 -1.64
N PRO A 236 21.02 15.48 -2.95
CA PRO A 236 22.36 15.55 -3.53
C PRO A 236 22.86 17.00 -3.55
N GLU A 237 24.18 17.17 -3.48
CA GLU A 237 24.84 18.48 -3.54
C GLU A 237 24.67 19.19 -4.90
N SER A 238 24.23 18.48 -5.93
CA SER A 238 24.19 18.94 -7.33
C SER A 238 22.90 19.63 -7.76
N PHE A 239 21.86 19.68 -6.93
CA PHE A 239 20.62 20.39 -7.25
C PHE A 239 19.92 20.96 -6.03
N THR A 240 19.04 21.93 -6.28
CA THR A 240 18.08 22.44 -5.30
C THR A 240 16.70 21.85 -5.57
N VAL A 241 15.86 21.74 -4.54
CA VAL A 241 14.49 21.25 -4.68
C VAL A 241 13.55 22.41 -4.42
N THR A 242 12.58 22.63 -5.30
CA THR A 242 11.45 23.53 -5.06
C THR A 242 10.17 22.72 -4.98
N TRP A 243 9.37 22.96 -3.95
CA TRP A 243 8.11 22.26 -3.74
C TRP A 243 6.92 23.07 -4.24
N SER A 244 5.94 22.37 -4.81
CA SER A 244 4.62 22.89 -5.16
C SER A 244 3.53 21.94 -4.64
N ALA A 245 2.32 22.45 -4.43
CA ALA A 245 1.22 21.66 -3.88
C ALA A 245 -0.14 22.12 -4.44
N SER A 246 -1.17 21.31 -4.21
CA SER A 246 -2.56 21.68 -4.48
C SER A 246 -3.04 22.82 -3.57
N SER A 247 -4.11 23.51 -3.98
CA SER A 247 -4.61 24.72 -3.30
C SER A 247 -5.11 24.52 -1.87
N ASN A 248 -5.42 23.28 -1.48
CA ASN A 248 -5.80 22.89 -0.12
C ASN A 248 -4.62 22.60 0.82
N ILE A 249 -3.38 22.82 0.37
CA ILE A 249 -2.14 22.66 1.13
C ILE A 249 -1.38 24.00 1.17
N SER A 250 -0.92 24.39 2.36
CA SER A 250 0.01 25.50 2.55
C SER A 250 1.45 25.00 2.64
N LEU A 251 2.30 25.56 1.78
CA LEU A 251 3.76 25.42 1.86
C LEU A 251 4.31 26.41 2.90
N PRO A 252 5.46 26.11 3.53
CA PRO A 252 6.15 27.07 4.38
C PRO A 252 6.69 28.23 3.54
N ALA A 253 7.05 29.35 4.21
CA ALA A 253 7.58 30.54 3.54
C ALA A 253 8.83 30.26 2.68
N ASN A 254 9.61 29.24 3.05
CA ASN A 254 10.70 28.71 2.24
C ASN A 254 10.28 27.38 1.56
N PRO A 255 9.77 27.43 0.31
CA PRO A 255 9.38 26.21 -0.43
C PRO A 255 10.57 25.43 -0.97
N THR A 256 11.81 25.81 -0.66
CA THR A 256 13.02 25.05 -1.05
C THR A 256 13.62 24.24 0.10
N ALA A 257 12.93 24.17 1.25
CA ALA A 257 13.37 23.34 2.36
C ALA A 257 13.36 21.85 2.00
N TYR A 258 14.36 21.13 2.51
CA TYR A 258 14.48 19.68 2.37
C TYR A 258 14.91 19.08 3.71
N PRO A 259 14.08 18.26 4.38
CA PRO A 259 12.72 17.88 3.99
C PRO A 259 11.74 19.07 4.02
N ILE A 260 10.56 18.93 3.37
CA ILE A 260 9.51 19.95 3.41
C ILE A 260 8.43 19.56 4.41
N THR A 261 7.99 20.50 5.25
CA THR A 261 6.80 20.32 6.10
C THR A 261 5.68 21.21 5.59
N VAL A 262 4.55 20.59 5.23
CA VAL A 262 3.37 21.28 4.69
C VAL A 262 2.20 21.16 5.65
N THR A 263 1.24 22.08 5.59
CA THR A 263 0.05 22.07 6.45
C THR A 263 -1.23 22.11 5.63
N ALA A 264 -2.32 21.56 6.16
CA ALA A 264 -3.63 21.68 5.54
C ALA A 264 -4.20 23.10 5.73
N ASN A 265 -4.70 23.72 4.64
CA ASN A 265 -5.52 24.93 4.70
C ASN A 265 -6.94 24.71 4.11
N GLY A 266 -7.26 23.48 3.74
CA GLY A 266 -8.57 23.05 3.25
C GLY A 266 -8.80 21.56 3.50
N SER A 267 -9.73 20.97 2.76
CA SER A 267 -10.05 19.54 2.83
C SER A 267 -10.20 18.89 1.45
N GLY A 268 -9.99 17.58 1.34
CA GLY A 268 -10.22 16.80 0.13
C GLY A 268 -8.97 16.15 -0.45
N ALA A 269 -9.06 15.66 -1.68
CA ALA A 269 -7.91 15.15 -2.42
C ALA A 269 -6.89 16.28 -2.66
N GLY A 270 -5.61 15.97 -2.46
CA GLY A 270 -4.51 16.90 -2.69
C GLY A 270 -3.28 16.20 -3.24
N TRP A 271 -2.28 16.99 -3.61
CA TRP A 271 -1.02 16.48 -4.12
C TRP A 271 0.15 17.37 -3.69
N ILE A 272 1.32 16.75 -3.58
CA ILE A 272 2.61 17.40 -3.38
C ILE A 272 3.48 17.08 -4.61
N LYS A 273 4.23 18.05 -5.12
CA LYS A 273 5.18 17.87 -6.23
C LYS A 273 6.51 18.53 -5.91
N ALA A 274 7.60 17.86 -6.24
CA ALA A 274 8.95 18.39 -6.17
C ALA A 274 9.47 18.68 -7.59
N THR A 275 10.14 19.81 -7.76
CA THR A 275 10.87 20.17 -8.97
C THR A 275 12.35 20.29 -8.61
N LEU A 276 13.18 19.52 -9.28
CA LEU A 276 14.64 19.53 -9.11
C LEU A 276 15.21 20.61 -10.03
N ASN A 277 15.97 21.56 -9.48
CA ASN A 277 16.62 22.62 -10.24
C ASN A 277 18.13 22.43 -10.19
N PHE A 278 18.74 22.21 -11.35
CA PHE A 278 20.16 21.93 -11.50
C PHE A 278 20.96 23.23 -11.67
N THR A 279 22.26 23.19 -11.39
CA THR A 279 23.15 24.36 -11.47
C THR A 279 23.31 24.93 -12.88
N ASP A 280 23.02 24.12 -13.91
CA ASP A 280 23.00 24.54 -15.32
C ASP A 280 21.70 25.23 -15.75
N GLY A 281 20.75 25.43 -14.82
CA GLY A 281 19.47 26.09 -15.06
C GLY A 281 18.37 25.17 -15.62
N SER A 282 18.68 23.90 -15.90
CA SER A 282 17.68 22.90 -16.25
C SER A 282 16.86 22.46 -15.03
N HIS A 283 15.70 21.83 -15.27
CA HIS A 283 14.87 21.29 -14.21
C HIS A 283 14.21 19.97 -14.60
N ALA A 284 13.86 19.18 -13.58
CA ALA A 284 13.10 17.93 -13.73
C ALA A 284 11.96 17.88 -12.70
N ASP A 285 10.76 17.52 -13.16
CA ASP A 285 9.60 17.33 -12.30
C ASP A 285 9.52 15.89 -11.79
N VAL A 286 9.38 15.73 -10.47
CA VAL A 286 9.06 14.46 -9.84
C VAL A 286 7.56 14.20 -9.95
N ALA A 287 7.15 12.94 -10.13
CA ALA A 287 5.74 12.58 -10.18
C ALA A 287 4.98 13.06 -8.94
N GLN A 288 3.73 13.51 -9.13
CA GLN A 288 2.88 13.99 -8.04
C GLN A 288 2.64 12.91 -6.99
N TYR A 289 2.74 13.29 -5.72
CA TYR A 289 2.42 12.45 -4.59
C TYR A 289 1.02 12.77 -4.07
N ASN A 290 0.05 11.92 -4.43
CA ASN A 290 -1.34 12.09 -4.01
C ASN A 290 -1.54 11.79 -2.52
N VAL A 291 -2.27 12.67 -1.84
CA VAL A 291 -2.60 12.64 -0.41
C VAL A 291 -4.06 13.02 -0.18
N TRP A 292 -4.59 12.70 1.00
CA TRP A 292 -5.79 13.36 1.53
C TRP A 292 -5.39 14.54 2.42
N VAL A 293 -6.16 15.62 2.37
CA VAL A 293 -5.94 16.83 3.14
C VAL A 293 -7.13 17.08 4.05
N GLY A 294 -6.87 17.35 5.33
CA GLY A 294 -7.88 17.73 6.31
C GLY A 294 -8.81 16.58 6.79
N PRO A 295 -9.92 16.93 7.46
CA PRO A 295 -10.91 15.97 7.93
C PRO A 295 -11.50 15.12 6.78
N PRO A 296 -12.15 13.98 7.08
CA PRO A 296 -12.78 13.19 6.05
C PRO A 296 -13.93 13.94 5.35
N GLU A 297 -14.31 13.49 4.16
CA GLU A 297 -15.46 14.03 3.44
C GLU A 297 -16.75 13.88 4.23
N THR A 298 -17.64 14.87 4.14
CA THR A 298 -18.91 14.87 4.89
C THR A 298 -19.80 13.71 4.46
N ILE A 299 -20.33 12.98 5.45
CA ILE A 299 -21.37 11.97 5.24
C ILE A 299 -22.68 12.70 4.92
N THR A 300 -23.35 12.35 3.83
CA THR A 300 -24.56 13.02 3.36
C THR A 300 -25.85 12.30 3.74
N SER A 301 -25.79 10.98 3.96
CA SER A 301 -26.94 10.18 4.42
C SER A 301 -26.54 8.81 4.97
N ILE A 302 -27.45 8.19 5.73
CA ILE A 302 -27.42 6.77 6.08
C ILE A 302 -28.56 6.06 5.35
N SER A 303 -28.28 4.93 4.71
CA SER A 303 -29.23 4.17 3.88
C SER A 303 -29.35 2.72 4.35
N THR A 304 -30.46 2.06 4.02
CA THR A 304 -30.62 0.59 4.13
C THR A 304 -30.18 -0.16 2.88
N SER A 305 -29.77 0.57 1.84
CA SER A 305 -29.27 0.05 0.57
C SER A 305 -27.87 0.58 0.29
N GLN A 306 -26.98 -0.31 -0.15
CA GLN A 306 -25.64 0.06 -0.62
C GLN A 306 -25.64 0.77 -1.98
N TRP A 307 -26.79 0.82 -2.68
CA TRP A 307 -26.90 1.30 -4.06
C TRP A 307 -27.61 2.65 -4.20
N SER A 308 -28.27 3.12 -3.14
CA SER A 308 -29.03 4.36 -3.15
C SER A 308 -28.77 5.18 -1.90
N ALA A 309 -28.68 6.50 -2.06
CA ALA A 309 -28.60 7.44 -0.96
C ALA A 309 -29.76 7.22 0.03
N GLY A 310 -29.48 7.51 1.30
CA GLY A 310 -30.50 7.51 2.34
C GLY A 310 -31.49 8.67 2.15
N PRO A 311 -32.62 8.63 2.85
CA PRO A 311 -33.67 9.63 2.66
C PRO A 311 -33.34 10.99 3.31
N GLY A 312 -32.23 11.07 4.06
CA GLY A 312 -31.76 12.28 4.73
C GLY A 312 -32.19 12.35 6.19
N THR A 313 -31.74 13.40 6.91
CA THR A 313 -31.99 13.57 8.35
C THR A 313 -33.45 13.83 8.71
N SER A 314 -34.27 14.34 7.78
CA SER A 314 -35.66 14.73 8.02
C SER A 314 -36.65 13.56 8.00
N THR A 315 -36.22 12.39 7.53
CA THR A 315 -37.09 11.23 7.29
C THR A 315 -36.64 10.04 8.12
N THR A 316 -37.57 9.48 8.89
CA THR A 316 -37.30 8.28 9.70
C THR A 316 -37.20 7.04 8.81
N ILE A 317 -36.09 6.31 8.90
CA ILE A 317 -35.94 5.01 8.24
C ILE A 317 -36.67 3.96 9.07
N VAL A 318 -37.54 3.18 8.45
CA VAL A 318 -38.18 2.03 9.10
C VAL A 318 -37.36 0.78 8.84
N VAL A 319 -36.93 0.09 9.90
CA VAL A 319 -36.15 -1.15 9.80
C VAL A 319 -36.79 -2.27 10.61
N PRO A 320 -36.60 -3.54 10.21
CA PRO A 320 -36.96 -4.66 11.07
C PRO A 320 -36.10 -4.68 12.34
N GLN A 321 -36.68 -5.18 13.43
CA GLN A 321 -35.98 -5.48 14.67
C GLN A 321 -34.78 -6.43 14.48
N TYR A 322 -34.82 -7.37 13.54
CA TYR A 322 -33.73 -8.30 13.25
C TYR A 322 -33.12 -8.05 11.87
N ASN A 323 -31.79 -8.16 11.77
CA ASN A 323 -31.01 -8.03 10.52
C ASN A 323 -31.19 -6.69 9.78
N ALA A 324 -31.05 -5.59 10.51
CA ALA A 324 -31.03 -4.25 9.93
C ALA A 324 -29.64 -3.92 9.38
N TYR A 325 -29.58 -3.56 8.10
CA TYR A 325 -28.37 -3.11 7.42
C TYR A 325 -28.38 -1.60 7.30
N PHE A 326 -27.23 -0.98 7.60
CA PHE A 326 -27.01 0.45 7.41
C PHE A 326 -25.73 0.70 6.62
N TYR A 327 -25.77 1.69 5.73
CA TYR A 327 -24.67 2.10 4.85
C TYR A 327 -24.53 3.62 4.89
N GLY A 328 -23.31 4.14 5.05
CA GLY A 328 -23.03 5.57 4.89
C GLY A 328 -22.87 6.00 3.43
N TRP A 329 -23.35 7.20 3.08
CA TRP A 329 -23.21 7.84 1.75
C TRP A 329 -22.48 9.20 1.86
N PRO A 330 -21.81 9.70 0.79
CA PRO A 330 -21.81 9.22 -0.59
C PRO A 330 -20.58 8.38 -0.93
N PHE A 331 -20.68 7.04 -0.90
CA PHE A 331 -19.51 6.19 -1.14
C PHE A 331 -19.81 5.07 -2.14
N ASN A 332 -18.98 4.99 -3.18
CA ASN A 332 -19.06 3.99 -4.25
C ASN A 332 -18.39 2.68 -3.81
N SER A 333 -18.54 1.59 -4.57
CA SER A 333 -18.09 0.23 -4.19
C SER A 333 -16.60 0.10 -3.80
N GLY A 334 -15.74 1.06 -4.12
CA GLY A 334 -14.32 1.06 -3.77
C GLY A 334 -13.98 1.38 -2.30
N ASP A 335 -14.84 2.10 -1.56
CA ASP A 335 -14.53 2.56 -0.19
C ASP A 335 -15.08 1.62 0.93
N LEU A 336 -15.27 0.32 0.65
CA LEU A 336 -16.01 -0.59 1.54
C LEU A 336 -15.32 -0.89 2.88
N ILE A 337 -13.99 -0.88 2.90
CA ILE A 337 -13.17 -1.21 4.08
C ILE A 337 -12.00 -0.24 4.12
N ALA A 338 -11.75 0.41 5.26
CA ALA A 338 -10.47 1.04 5.50
C ALA A 338 -9.41 -0.07 5.59
N ALA A 339 -8.79 -0.42 4.46
CA ALA A 339 -7.85 -1.53 4.37
C ALA A 339 -6.63 -1.36 5.31
N ASN A 340 -6.39 -0.15 5.81
CA ASN A 340 -5.33 0.16 6.75
C ASN A 340 -5.69 1.43 7.57
N PRO A 341 -5.67 1.40 8.92
CA PRO A 341 -5.98 2.57 9.76
C PRO A 341 -4.97 3.73 9.60
N THR A 342 -3.85 3.52 8.91
CA THR A 342 -2.83 4.55 8.66
C THR A 342 -2.92 5.18 7.27
N ILE A 343 -3.68 4.60 6.34
CA ILE A 343 -3.81 5.11 4.97
C ILE A 343 -5.27 5.52 4.76
N PRO A 344 -5.58 6.82 4.61
CA PRO A 344 -6.94 7.24 4.32
C PRO A 344 -7.41 6.64 2.99
N ASN A 345 -8.69 6.28 2.91
CA ASN A 345 -9.31 5.90 1.64
C ASN A 345 -9.45 7.12 0.71
N SER A 346 -10.13 6.96 -0.43
CA SER A 346 -10.32 8.04 -1.42
C SER A 346 -11.11 9.26 -0.89
N ARG A 347 -11.58 9.20 0.36
CA ARG A 347 -12.48 10.13 1.04
C ARG A 347 -11.92 10.61 2.38
N GLY A 348 -10.66 10.27 2.66
CA GLY A 348 -9.97 10.72 3.85
C GLY A 348 -10.25 9.92 5.11
N VAL A 349 -11.05 8.85 5.06
CA VAL A 349 -11.44 8.11 6.25
C VAL A 349 -10.40 7.06 6.58
N THR A 350 -9.97 7.00 7.85
CA THR A 350 -9.16 5.90 8.38
C THR A 350 -9.92 5.00 9.35
N ASN A 351 -11.04 5.48 9.91
CA ASN A 351 -11.90 4.70 10.79
C ASN A 351 -13.38 5.11 10.68
N TYR A 352 -14.28 4.14 10.80
CA TYR A 352 -15.72 4.34 10.94
C TYR A 352 -16.19 3.79 12.29
N THR A 353 -17.06 4.54 12.97
CA THR A 353 -17.73 4.09 14.19
C THR A 353 -19.23 4.31 14.07
N TRP A 354 -19.99 3.33 14.53
CA TRP A 354 -21.45 3.36 14.55
C TRP A 354 -21.92 3.35 16.01
N SER A 355 -22.82 4.26 16.36
CA SER A 355 -23.43 4.33 17.70
C SER A 355 -24.95 4.46 17.60
N ASN A 356 -25.65 3.98 18.63
CA ASN A 356 -27.10 4.10 18.76
C ASN A 356 -27.45 4.91 20.02
N SER A 357 -28.44 5.81 19.94
CA SER A 357 -28.86 6.67 21.05
C SER A 357 -29.85 6.04 22.04
N SER A 358 -30.42 4.86 21.73
CA SER A 358 -31.48 4.25 22.54
C SER A 358 -31.01 3.13 23.46
N GLU A 359 -31.82 2.80 24.47
CA GLU A 359 -31.72 1.57 25.27
C GLU A 359 -31.84 0.27 24.45
N ALA A 360 -32.36 0.33 23.22
CA ALA A 360 -32.34 -0.82 22.34
C ALA A 360 -30.88 -1.15 21.98
N THR A 361 -30.37 -2.25 22.53
CA THR A 361 -29.03 -2.75 22.25
C THR A 361 -28.95 -3.06 20.76
N PHE A 362 -28.22 -2.23 20.03
CA PHE A 362 -27.85 -2.53 18.65
C PHE A 362 -26.64 -3.44 18.69
N THR A 363 -26.89 -4.75 18.68
CA THR A 363 -25.81 -5.73 18.66
C THR A 363 -25.23 -5.76 17.26
N GLN A 364 -24.06 -5.11 17.09
CA GLN A 364 -23.30 -5.18 15.84
C GLN A 364 -22.82 -6.62 15.65
N ASN A 365 -23.32 -7.29 14.62
CA ASN A 365 -22.85 -8.61 14.23
C ASN A 365 -21.59 -8.39 13.37
N PRO A 366 -20.43 -8.92 13.82
CA PRO A 366 -19.20 -8.16 14.02
C PRO A 366 -18.92 -7.23 12.84
N ALA A 367 -19.05 -5.93 13.10
CA ALA A 367 -18.52 -4.94 12.19
C ALA A 367 -17.02 -5.18 12.12
N ASN A 368 -16.50 -5.52 10.94
CA ASN A 368 -15.07 -5.34 10.70
C ASN A 368 -14.75 -3.90 11.12
N ILE A 369 -13.88 -3.72 12.11
CA ILE A 369 -13.47 -2.40 12.59
C ILE A 369 -13.03 -1.60 11.35
N GLY A 370 -13.59 -0.40 11.17
CA GLY A 370 -13.34 0.42 9.99
C GLY A 370 -14.22 0.12 8.76
N ALA A 371 -15.35 -0.57 8.93
CA ALA A 371 -16.35 -0.75 7.87
C ALA A 371 -17.40 0.36 7.86
N ARG A 372 -17.70 0.86 6.65
CA ARG A 372 -18.73 1.87 6.39
C ARG A 372 -20.17 1.32 6.42
N TYR A 373 -20.32 0.04 6.67
CA TYR A 373 -21.61 -0.63 6.78
C TYR A 373 -21.66 -1.35 8.11
N VAL A 374 -22.87 -1.46 8.65
CA VAL A 374 -23.10 -2.25 9.85
C VAL A 374 -24.37 -3.07 9.67
N ASN A 375 -24.30 -4.32 10.12
CA ASN A 375 -25.47 -5.18 10.27
C ASN A 375 -25.67 -5.42 11.76
N GLY A 376 -26.89 -5.30 12.23
CA GLY A 376 -27.21 -5.62 13.61
C GLY A 376 -28.68 -5.91 13.82
N SER A 377 -29.00 -6.21 15.08
CA SER A 377 -30.37 -6.40 15.53
C SER A 377 -30.64 -5.47 16.70
N PHE A 378 -31.90 -5.08 16.86
CA PHE A 378 -32.42 -4.29 17.96
C PHE A 378 -33.15 -5.19 18.94
N SER A 379 -33.00 -4.94 20.24
CA SER A 379 -33.65 -5.77 21.27
C SER A 379 -35.17 -5.63 21.29
N ASN A 380 -35.70 -4.43 20.97
CA ASN A 380 -37.13 -4.13 21.02
C ASN A 380 -37.53 -3.13 19.91
N PRO A 381 -38.83 -3.06 19.56
CA PRO A 381 -39.38 -1.97 18.75
C PRO A 381 -39.20 -0.64 19.47
N ALA A 382 -38.60 0.35 18.80
CA ALA A 382 -38.25 1.62 19.39
C ALA A 382 -38.04 2.69 18.31
N TYR A 383 -38.06 3.96 18.73
CA TYR A 383 -37.47 5.04 17.96
C TYR A 383 -36.07 5.29 18.51
N CYS A 384 -35.08 5.36 17.62
CA CYS A 384 -33.70 5.59 18.00
C CYS A 384 -32.96 6.43 16.96
N VAL A 385 -31.78 6.93 17.31
CA VAL A 385 -30.89 7.63 16.38
C VAL A 385 -29.64 6.79 16.20
N ILE A 386 -29.41 6.33 14.98
CA ILE A 386 -28.14 5.74 14.58
C ILE A 386 -27.23 6.87 14.10
N THR A 387 -26.02 6.91 14.63
CA THR A 387 -25.00 7.88 14.22
C THR A 387 -23.82 7.13 13.61
N LEU A 388 -23.47 7.50 12.38
CA LEU A 388 -22.21 7.12 11.75
C LEU A 388 -21.20 8.24 11.98
N ARG A 389 -20.01 7.91 12.47
CA ARG A 389 -18.86 8.82 12.50
C ARG A 389 -17.75 8.27 11.63
N ALA A 390 -17.20 9.12 10.77
CA ALA A 390 -16.01 8.83 10.00
C ALA A 390 -14.88 9.74 10.49
N GLY A 391 -13.74 9.16 10.84
CA GLY A 391 -12.63 9.87 11.46
C GLY A 391 -11.30 9.63 10.75
N ASN A 392 -10.41 10.61 10.91
CA ASN A 392 -8.99 10.49 10.67
C ASN A 392 -8.23 11.33 11.71
N ALA A 393 -6.89 11.42 11.59
CA ALA A 393 -6.09 12.21 12.53
C ALA A 393 -6.36 13.73 12.47
N CYS A 394 -6.98 14.23 11.39
CA CYS A 394 -7.29 15.64 11.21
C CYS A 394 -8.68 16.02 11.73
N GLY A 395 -9.57 15.05 12.01
CA GLY A 395 -10.90 15.35 12.53
C GLY A 395 -11.90 14.21 12.35
N ILE A 396 -13.14 14.49 12.77
CA ILE A 396 -14.27 13.55 12.71
C ILE A 396 -15.44 14.27 12.05
N VAL A 397 -16.08 13.60 11.09
CA VAL A 397 -17.39 13.97 10.56
C VAL A 397 -18.42 12.96 11.07
N GLN A 398 -19.66 13.40 11.28
CA GLN A 398 -20.72 12.52 11.76
C GLN A 398 -22.06 12.82 11.11
N TYR A 399 -22.90 11.78 11.01
CA TYR A 399 -24.26 11.88 10.49
C TYR A 399 -25.24 11.11 11.38
N PRO A 400 -26.15 11.80 12.08
CA PRO A 400 -27.24 11.17 12.81
C PRO A 400 -28.42 10.88 11.89
N GLN A 401 -29.07 9.72 12.07
CA GLN A 401 -30.23 9.29 11.32
C GLN A 401 -31.30 8.73 12.25
N SER A 402 -32.50 9.28 12.18
CA SER A 402 -33.68 8.77 12.89
C SER A 402 -34.12 7.42 12.32
N ILE A 403 -34.28 6.43 13.19
CA ILE A 403 -34.69 5.07 12.89
C ILE A 403 -35.96 4.74 13.69
N ARG A 404 -36.93 4.11 13.03
CA ARG A 404 -38.06 3.43 13.65
C ARG A 404 -37.87 1.94 13.49
N VAL A 405 -37.59 1.26 14.59
CA VAL A 405 -37.50 -0.18 14.66
C VAL A 405 -38.92 -0.74 14.75
N SER A 406 -39.34 -1.45 13.71
CA SER A 406 -40.61 -2.16 13.72
C SER A 406 -40.46 -3.51 14.42
N ALA A 407 -41.42 -3.84 15.30
CA ALA A 407 -41.56 -5.19 15.83
C ALA A 407 -41.63 -6.16 14.66
N THR A 408 -40.64 -7.04 14.54
CA THR A 408 -40.68 -8.12 13.57
C THR A 408 -41.64 -9.18 14.06
N GLY A 409 -42.93 -8.91 13.91
CA GLY A 409 -43.83 -9.94 13.49
C GLY A 409 -43.88 -9.89 11.97
N THR A 410 -42.87 -10.44 11.29
CA THR A 410 -42.79 -10.40 9.83
C THR A 410 -44.06 -11.03 9.24
N LEU A 411 -44.75 -10.25 8.42
CA LEU A 411 -45.83 -10.75 7.58
C LEU A 411 -45.15 -11.37 6.35
N LYS A 412 -45.20 -12.69 6.21
CA LYS A 412 -44.73 -13.34 4.97
C LYS A 412 -45.90 -13.48 4.03
N VAL A 413 -45.73 -13.06 2.78
CA VAL A 413 -46.78 -13.03 1.75
C VAL A 413 -46.23 -13.75 0.53
N GLY A 414 -46.80 -14.90 0.17
CA GLY A 414 -46.32 -15.72 -0.95
C GLY A 414 -47.42 -16.64 -1.54
N PRO A 415 -47.44 -16.89 -2.85
CA PRO A 415 -46.55 -16.33 -3.88
C PRO A 415 -46.75 -14.81 -4.09
N ASN A 416 -45.71 -14.13 -4.59
CA ASN A 416 -45.72 -12.69 -4.91
C ASN A 416 -44.70 -12.43 -6.04
N PRO A 417 -45.11 -12.36 -7.33
CA PRO A 417 -46.47 -12.15 -7.82
C PRO A 417 -47.46 -13.30 -7.50
N ALA A 418 -48.73 -12.95 -7.25
CA ALA A 418 -49.82 -13.90 -7.02
C ALA A 418 -50.79 -13.88 -8.21
N THR A 419 -51.20 -15.07 -8.67
CA THR A 419 -52.20 -15.25 -9.73
C THR A 419 -53.59 -15.48 -9.12
N THR A 420 -53.80 -16.58 -8.41
CA THR A 420 -55.13 -16.96 -7.90
C THR A 420 -55.33 -16.63 -6.42
N GLU A 421 -54.30 -16.87 -5.62
CA GLU A 421 -54.32 -16.70 -4.17
C GLU A 421 -52.95 -16.35 -3.61
N VAL A 422 -52.94 -15.80 -2.40
CA VAL A 422 -51.73 -15.53 -1.64
C VAL A 422 -51.83 -16.11 -0.24
N THR A 423 -50.78 -16.81 0.18
CA THR A 423 -50.62 -17.29 1.55
C THR A 423 -49.95 -16.22 2.39
N VAL A 424 -50.59 -15.91 3.51
CA VAL A 424 -50.13 -14.91 4.47
C VAL A 424 -49.78 -15.63 5.76
N THR A 425 -48.52 -15.55 6.16
CA THR A 425 -48.03 -16.06 7.44
C THR A 425 -47.69 -14.91 8.35
N VAL A 426 -48.48 -14.75 9.41
CA VAL A 426 -48.26 -13.81 10.49
C VAL A 426 -47.31 -14.46 11.48
N LEU A 427 -46.03 -14.14 11.40
CA LEU A 427 -45.08 -14.60 12.40
C LEU A 427 -45.41 -13.89 13.72
N GLY A 428 -45.83 -14.67 14.72
CA GLY A 428 -46.12 -14.15 16.04
C GLY A 428 -44.85 -13.56 16.63
N THR A 429 -44.95 -12.38 17.24
CA THR A 429 -44.01 -12.01 18.29
C THR A 429 -44.39 -12.88 19.48
N GLU A 430 -43.76 -14.04 19.62
CA GLU A 430 -43.82 -14.81 20.86
C GLU A 430 -43.07 -14.02 21.94
N ASN A 431 -43.68 -12.92 22.39
CA ASN A 431 -43.47 -12.40 23.72
C ASN A 431 -44.49 -13.07 24.64
N ASP A 432 -44.55 -14.41 24.60
CA ASP A 432 -45.16 -15.17 25.68
C ASP A 432 -44.21 -15.07 26.86
N ALA A 433 -44.67 -14.33 27.86
CA ALA A 433 -44.08 -14.10 29.15
C ALA A 433 -43.43 -15.35 29.78
N THR A 434 -42.16 -15.61 29.46
CA THR A 434 -41.26 -16.19 30.46
C THR A 434 -40.67 -15.03 31.25
N SER A 435 -41.37 -14.74 32.35
CA SER A 435 -40.87 -14.00 33.50
C SER A 435 -39.42 -14.40 33.78
N HIS A 436 -38.47 -13.54 33.43
CA HIS A 436 -37.15 -13.53 34.04
C HIS A 436 -37.30 -13.07 35.51
N THR A 437 -37.80 -13.96 36.35
CA THR A 437 -37.48 -13.92 37.79
C THR A 437 -36.19 -14.69 37.98
N SER A 438 -35.07 -13.99 37.84
CA SER A 438 -33.80 -14.39 38.45
C SER A 438 -33.95 -14.26 39.97
N GLY A 439 -34.52 -15.30 40.59
CA GLY A 439 -34.61 -15.44 42.04
C GLY A 439 -34.51 -16.92 42.39
N ALA A 440 -33.40 -17.29 43.03
CA ALA A 440 -33.12 -18.64 43.48
C ALA A 440 -34.27 -19.18 44.36
N ASN A 441 -35.05 -20.13 43.85
CA ASN A 441 -35.70 -21.22 44.59
C ASN A 441 -36.44 -22.15 43.62
N ALA A 442 -35.68 -23.03 42.98
CA ALA A 442 -36.22 -24.17 42.25
C ALA A 442 -36.58 -25.29 43.25
N LYS A 443 -37.84 -25.32 43.68
CA LYS A 443 -38.54 -26.52 44.19
C LYS A 443 -40.02 -26.15 44.26
N TYR A 444 -40.87 -26.96 43.64
CA TYR A 444 -42.32 -26.77 43.41
C TYR A 444 -42.71 -26.01 42.13
N ALA A 445 -42.47 -26.63 40.97
CA ALA A 445 -43.30 -26.42 39.77
C ALA A 445 -43.15 -27.61 38.80
N ALA A 446 -43.64 -28.78 39.22
CA ALA A 446 -43.86 -29.92 38.33
C ALA A 446 -45.35 -30.29 38.44
N ALA A 447 -46.19 -29.61 37.65
CA ALA A 447 -47.54 -30.00 37.21
C ALA A 447 -48.31 -28.76 36.73
N SER A 448 -47.99 -28.27 35.52
CA SER A 448 -48.92 -27.47 34.68
C SER A 448 -48.26 -27.21 33.33
N SER A 449 -47.98 -28.28 32.58
CA SER A 449 -47.85 -28.21 31.12
C SER A 449 -49.19 -28.63 30.49
N GLN A 450 -50.26 -28.05 31.01
CA GLN A 450 -51.60 -28.19 30.44
C GLN A 450 -51.75 -27.11 29.38
N ALA A 451 -51.91 -27.55 28.13
CA ALA A 451 -52.13 -26.75 26.92
C ALA A 451 -52.77 -25.37 27.21
N LEU A 452 -51.96 -24.31 27.19
CA LEU A 452 -52.46 -22.98 26.94
C LEU A 452 -53.08 -23.01 25.55
N SER A 453 -54.41 -23.06 25.53
CA SER A 453 -55.21 -22.99 24.33
C SER A 453 -54.71 -21.82 23.50
N SER A 454 -54.19 -22.11 22.31
CA SER A 454 -53.97 -21.14 21.26
C SER A 454 -55.33 -20.49 20.94
N SER A 455 -55.71 -19.43 21.67
CA SER A 455 -56.80 -18.56 21.25
C SER A 455 -56.37 -18.05 19.88
N ALA A 456 -56.99 -18.58 18.83
CA ALA A 456 -56.57 -18.28 17.46
C ALA A 456 -56.71 -16.77 17.25
N ASN A 457 -55.59 -16.05 17.23
CA ASN A 457 -55.57 -14.62 16.99
C ASN A 457 -56.39 -14.37 15.72
N THR A 458 -57.44 -13.57 15.85
CA THR A 458 -58.29 -13.17 14.73
C THR A 458 -57.69 -11.92 14.13
N TYR A 459 -57.34 -11.97 12.86
CA TYR A 459 -56.78 -10.86 12.11
C TYR A 459 -57.82 -10.25 11.18
N PHE A 460 -57.87 -8.92 11.14
CA PHE A 460 -58.59 -8.14 10.15
C PHE A 460 -57.64 -7.76 9.01
N ILE A 461 -57.97 -8.18 7.79
CA ILE A 461 -57.10 -8.07 6.64
C ILE A 461 -57.75 -7.15 5.61
N ARG A 462 -56.96 -6.25 5.01
CA ARG A 462 -57.36 -5.40 3.89
C ARG A 462 -56.37 -5.51 2.74
N ILE A 463 -56.85 -5.48 1.50
CA ILE A 463 -56.01 -5.22 0.33
C ILE A 463 -56.40 -3.85 -0.22
N ILE A 464 -55.43 -2.97 -0.36
CA ILE A 464 -55.60 -1.57 -0.72
C ILE A 464 -54.82 -1.31 -2.01
N ASP A 465 -55.41 -0.64 -2.99
CA ASP A 465 -54.72 -0.27 -4.22
C ASP A 465 -53.82 0.97 -4.04
N LEU A 466 -53.09 1.35 -5.09
CA LEU A 466 -52.22 2.53 -5.08
C LEU A 466 -52.97 3.86 -4.91
N ALA A 467 -54.28 3.90 -5.17
CA ALA A 467 -55.14 5.07 -4.94
C ALA A 467 -55.69 5.13 -3.51
N GLY A 468 -55.36 4.16 -2.66
CA GLY A 468 -55.87 4.07 -1.29
C GLY A 468 -57.26 3.45 -1.17
N ALA A 469 -57.85 2.93 -2.25
CA ALA A 469 -59.16 2.29 -2.21
C ALA A 469 -59.03 0.84 -1.71
N VAL A 470 -59.87 0.47 -0.74
CA VAL A 470 -59.94 -0.90 -0.21
C VAL A 470 -60.64 -1.80 -1.23
N ARG A 471 -59.91 -2.77 -1.77
CA ARG A 471 -60.41 -3.72 -2.79
C ARG A 471 -60.86 -5.05 -2.20
N TYR A 472 -60.32 -5.43 -1.03
CA TYR A 472 -60.67 -6.66 -0.35
C TYR A 472 -60.61 -6.47 1.16
N THR A 473 -61.52 -7.13 1.89
CA THR A 473 -61.50 -7.15 3.37
C THR A 473 -61.99 -8.50 3.88
N VAL A 474 -61.28 -9.08 4.84
CA VAL A 474 -61.68 -10.36 5.45
C VAL A 474 -61.18 -10.47 6.89
N ARG A 475 -61.83 -11.33 7.68
CA ARG A 475 -61.30 -11.78 8.97
C ARG A 475 -60.78 -13.21 8.85
N LYS A 476 -59.57 -13.48 9.32
CA LYS A 476 -58.98 -14.82 9.34
C LYS A 476 -58.45 -15.14 10.73
N GLN A 477 -58.43 -16.41 11.07
CA GLN A 477 -57.87 -16.92 12.32
C GLN A 477 -56.63 -17.74 12.04
N GLY A 478 -55.71 -17.78 13.00
CA GLY A 478 -54.48 -18.57 12.92
C GLY A 478 -53.28 -17.81 12.37
N LYS A 479 -52.07 -18.37 12.55
CA LYS A 479 -50.80 -17.75 12.15
C LYS A 479 -50.59 -17.80 10.62
N GLN A 480 -51.35 -18.60 9.89
CA GLN A 480 -51.24 -18.74 8.44
C GLN A 480 -52.62 -18.85 7.82
N PHE A 481 -52.89 -18.11 6.74
CA PHE A 481 -54.17 -18.14 6.04
C PHE A 481 -54.00 -17.73 4.57
N THR A 482 -54.92 -18.21 3.73
CA THR A 482 -54.93 -17.92 2.29
C THR A 482 -55.98 -16.87 1.96
N ILE A 483 -55.64 -15.96 1.05
CA ILE A 483 -56.48 -14.89 0.53
C ILE A 483 -56.64 -15.04 -0.99
N PRO A 484 -57.86 -15.16 -1.52
CA PRO A 484 -58.06 -15.17 -2.96
C PRO A 484 -57.78 -13.78 -3.55
N VAL A 485 -56.98 -13.74 -4.62
CA VAL A 485 -56.66 -12.52 -5.37
C VAL A 485 -57.18 -12.56 -6.81
N ILE A 486 -57.84 -13.65 -7.21
CA ILE A 486 -58.38 -13.88 -8.56
C ILE A 486 -59.29 -12.75 -9.10
N ASN A 487 -59.96 -12.02 -8.21
CA ASN A 487 -60.87 -10.92 -8.59
C ASN A 487 -60.22 -9.53 -8.53
N LEU A 488 -58.92 -9.44 -8.21
CA LEU A 488 -58.18 -8.19 -8.22
C LEU A 488 -57.54 -8.00 -9.59
N PRO A 489 -57.69 -6.86 -10.28
CA PRO A 489 -56.95 -6.61 -11.52
C PRO A 489 -55.43 -6.69 -11.33
N ASP A 490 -54.69 -6.93 -12.42
CA ASP A 490 -53.23 -6.86 -12.41
C ASP A 490 -52.75 -5.52 -11.85
N GLY A 491 -51.80 -5.56 -10.92
CA GLY A 491 -51.31 -4.35 -10.28
C GLY A 491 -50.58 -4.54 -8.96
N VAL A 492 -50.13 -3.42 -8.40
CA VAL A 492 -49.48 -3.34 -7.09
C VAL A 492 -50.50 -2.94 -6.04
N TYR A 493 -50.50 -3.68 -4.94
CA TYR A 493 -51.38 -3.48 -3.80
C TYR A 493 -50.59 -3.46 -2.49
N PHE A 494 -51.23 -2.95 -1.44
CA PHE A 494 -50.78 -3.07 -0.05
C PHE A 494 -51.71 -4.03 0.68
N LEU A 495 -51.15 -5.12 1.20
CA LEU A 495 -51.83 -6.06 2.08
C LEU A 495 -51.61 -5.63 3.53
N GLU A 496 -52.67 -5.20 4.20
CA GLU A 496 -52.66 -4.88 5.62
C GLU A 496 -53.27 -6.01 6.44
N VAL A 497 -52.63 -6.37 7.56
CA VAL A 497 -53.09 -7.37 8.52
C VAL A 497 -53.04 -6.77 9.93
N SER A 498 -54.20 -6.69 10.58
CA SER A 498 -54.35 -6.13 11.91
C SER A 498 -54.87 -7.15 12.92
N ASP A 499 -54.29 -7.18 14.11
CA ASP A 499 -54.80 -7.97 15.26
C ASP A 499 -55.71 -7.12 16.18
N GLY A 500 -56.11 -5.92 15.74
CA GLY A 500 -56.87 -4.94 16.53
C GLY A 500 -56.00 -4.03 17.41
N ARG A 501 -54.72 -4.35 17.61
CA ARG A 501 -53.75 -3.50 18.34
C ARG A 501 -52.62 -3.04 17.42
N ASN A 502 -52.11 -3.95 16.61
CA ASN A 502 -51.04 -3.76 15.65
C ASN A 502 -51.63 -3.83 14.23
N VAL A 503 -51.01 -3.10 13.30
CA VAL A 503 -51.26 -3.19 11.86
C VAL A 503 -49.92 -3.46 11.19
N ARG A 504 -49.89 -4.47 10.32
CA ARG A 504 -48.72 -4.89 9.54
C ARG A 504 -49.07 -4.75 8.08
N THR A 505 -48.15 -4.23 7.26
CA THR A 505 -48.41 -3.97 5.85
C THR A 505 -47.30 -4.58 5.00
N GLU A 506 -47.66 -5.25 3.91
CA GLU A 506 -46.73 -5.78 2.92
C GLU A 506 -47.17 -5.44 1.49
N LYS A 507 -46.20 -5.31 0.58
CA LYS A 507 -46.49 -5.08 -0.84
C LYS A 507 -46.90 -6.40 -1.49
N LEU A 508 -48.01 -6.39 -2.23
CA LEU A 508 -48.53 -7.52 -2.99
C LEU A 508 -48.61 -7.15 -4.47
N LEU A 509 -48.02 -7.96 -5.35
CA LEU A 509 -48.13 -7.86 -6.80
C LEU A 509 -49.11 -8.94 -7.27
N VAL A 510 -50.18 -8.55 -7.96
CA VAL A 510 -51.14 -9.46 -8.61
C VAL A 510 -50.89 -9.45 -10.11
N GLN A 511 -50.84 -10.63 -10.71
CA GLN A 511 -50.61 -10.83 -12.15
C GLN A 511 -51.31 -12.12 -12.59
N HIS A 512 -52.38 -12.02 -13.39
CA HIS A 512 -53.19 -13.16 -13.88
C HIS A 512 -52.67 -13.80 -15.16
#